data_AF-A0A9P8BXZ6-F1
#
_entry.id   AF-A0A9P8BXZ6-F1
#
_cell.length_a   1.000
_cell.length_b   1.000
_cell.length_c   1.000
_cell.angle_alpha   90.00
_cell.angle_beta   90.00
_cell.angle_gamma   90.00
#
_symmetry.space_group_name_H-M   'P 1'
#
loop_
_entity.id
_entity.type
_entity.pdbx_description
1 polymer ?
#
loop_
_entity_poly.entity_id
_entity_poly.type
_entity_poly.pdbx_seq_one_letter_code
_entity_poly.pdbx_strand_id
1 'polypeptide(L)'
;MSPRPPHRFDPLIHPDIVDNIIPYLLLIDYNPRFLARAALVCKSWNTLYTPFLWRNIKIDNNNFATVPESLQGMMIDLLGKTPQLTSFSIAHNKTDFLVALPMLCPGVRELAIVYCGLIPPSVFSRFFQSLAVGSHNNQPQQQQQRGRASLQLERLHLCECNLEDRSLEHLASSLASTLLHLRILKCSVVTDSGLKAVLQRCHRLESLVLLDVIGLTPAIMTDDTDVNNNNTDLGTTLLTTDQEERQKWACYKTLKHLDIRNLGLQPPEIFLEDSPNRAFRRIRQRIRMLPALEQLAVCVWDADEELLQGFMGVEEKDQGHQARQLTIGENGEGEVVNENANQTDAEVTAAVPIPTTDSVAGGGAESPHHRPHQHNDQEAKTLVGPRLRTLTIWGQQGKTFIGSDLDRFVRNYPGLRELNTSTVVLSKETVDRLREAGIEALSE
;
A
#
# COMPACT_ATOMS: atom_id res chain seq x y z
N MET A 1 33.29 24.40 -63.33
CA MET A 1 32.22 24.67 -62.34
C MET A 1 32.75 24.26 -60.98
N SER A 2 33.00 25.22 -60.08
CA SER A 2 33.40 24.88 -58.71
C SER A 2 32.21 24.23 -57.99
N PRO A 3 32.39 23.12 -57.26
CA PRO A 3 31.30 22.49 -56.53
C PRO A 3 30.73 23.50 -55.52
N ARG A 4 29.39 23.62 -55.48
CA ARG A 4 28.74 24.43 -54.45
C ARG A 4 29.15 23.89 -53.08
N PRO A 5 29.52 24.76 -52.12
CA PRO A 5 29.80 24.32 -50.77
C PRO A 5 28.57 23.60 -50.21
N PRO A 6 28.76 22.52 -49.43
CA PRO A 6 27.67 21.81 -48.81
C PRO A 6 26.85 22.77 -47.94
N HIS A 7 25.53 22.61 -47.95
CA HIS A 7 24.64 23.38 -47.09
C HIS A 7 25.07 23.17 -45.63
N ARG A 8 25.52 24.26 -44.98
CA ARG A 8 25.79 24.25 -43.54
C ARG A 8 24.46 24.33 -42.81
N PHE A 9 24.16 23.28 -42.04
CA PHE A 9 23.03 23.27 -41.13
C PHE A 9 23.45 23.89 -39.80
N ASP A 10 22.84 25.01 -39.42
CA ASP A 10 22.98 25.58 -38.08
C ASP A 10 21.64 25.44 -37.34
N PRO A 11 21.56 24.62 -36.28
CA PRO A 11 20.31 24.39 -35.56
C PRO A 11 19.79 25.64 -34.87
N LEU A 12 20.64 26.63 -34.57
CA LEU A 12 20.19 27.88 -33.96
C LEU A 12 19.38 28.75 -34.93
N ILE A 13 19.50 28.48 -36.24
CA ILE A 13 18.74 29.18 -37.28
C ILE A 13 17.37 28.52 -37.52
N HIS A 14 17.21 27.27 -37.09
CA HIS A 14 15.97 26.49 -37.26
C HIS A 14 15.50 25.86 -35.94
N PRO A 15 15.02 26.67 -34.98
CA PRO A 15 14.53 26.18 -33.69
C PRO A 15 13.39 25.16 -33.86
N ASP A 16 12.54 25.32 -34.87
CA ASP A 16 11.45 24.37 -35.15
C ASP A 16 11.97 22.96 -35.46
N ILE A 17 13.15 22.82 -36.08
CA ILE A 17 13.74 21.51 -36.36
C ILE A 17 14.26 20.88 -35.09
N VAL A 18 14.81 21.69 -34.18
CA VAL A 18 15.26 21.21 -32.87
C VAL A 18 14.09 20.72 -32.03
N ASP A 19 13.03 21.52 -31.95
CA ASP A 19 11.82 21.20 -31.20
C ASP A 19 11.13 19.95 -31.76
N ASN A 20 11.32 19.65 -33.05
CA ASN A 20 10.84 18.42 -33.68
C ASN A 20 11.85 17.26 -33.60
N ILE A 21 13.16 17.47 -33.52
CA ILE A 21 14.15 16.36 -33.45
C ILE A 21 14.35 15.88 -32.01
N ILE A 22 14.34 16.78 -31.02
CA ILE A 22 14.54 16.41 -29.60
C ILE A 22 13.54 15.33 -29.14
N PRO A 23 12.22 15.48 -29.37
CA PRO A 23 11.26 14.46 -28.96
C PRO A 23 11.54 13.12 -29.62
N TYR A 24 11.95 13.09 -30.89
CA TYR A 24 12.28 11.85 -31.59
C TYR A 24 13.54 11.18 -31.04
N LEU A 25 14.60 11.95 -30.74
CA LEU A 25 15.80 11.42 -30.10
C LEU A 25 15.54 10.91 -28.67
N LEU A 26 14.53 11.46 -27.99
CA LEU A 26 14.05 10.98 -26.69
C LEU A 26 13.10 9.78 -26.82
N LEU A 27 12.28 9.72 -27.87
CA LEU A 27 11.32 8.65 -28.15
C LEU A 27 12.00 7.36 -28.61
N ILE A 28 13.15 7.45 -29.28
CA ILE A 28 13.96 6.27 -29.66
C ILE A 28 14.71 5.80 -28.39
N ASP A 29 14.04 4.91 -27.64
CA ASP A 29 14.56 4.16 -26.50
C ASP A 29 15.02 4.98 -25.28
N TYR A 30 14.69 6.28 -25.20
CA TYR A 30 15.20 7.18 -24.15
C TYR A 30 16.72 7.07 -23.95
N ASN A 31 17.47 6.79 -25.03
CA ASN A 31 18.88 6.46 -24.90
C ASN A 31 19.72 7.76 -24.79
N PRO A 32 20.22 8.13 -23.60
CA PRO A 32 20.92 9.40 -23.39
C PRO A 32 22.22 9.50 -24.19
N ARG A 33 22.73 8.37 -24.72
CA ARG A 33 23.93 8.35 -25.56
C ARG A 33 23.74 9.09 -26.88
N PHE A 34 22.54 9.09 -27.46
CA PHE A 34 22.29 9.83 -28.71
C PHE A 34 22.33 11.33 -28.48
N LEU A 35 21.70 11.80 -27.40
CA LEU A 35 21.76 13.20 -27.01
C LEU A 35 23.18 13.62 -26.62
N ALA A 36 23.95 12.76 -25.95
CA ALA A 36 25.33 13.06 -25.59
C ALA A 36 26.21 13.21 -26.83
N ARG A 37 26.05 12.32 -27.81
CA ARG A 37 26.73 12.42 -29.12
C ARG A 37 26.30 13.66 -29.90
N ALA A 38 25.01 13.99 -29.87
CA ALA A 38 24.46 15.20 -30.49
C ALA A 38 25.09 16.47 -29.87
N ALA A 39 25.22 16.54 -28.54
CA ALA A 39 25.85 17.65 -27.85
C ALA A 39 27.36 17.82 -28.13
N LEU A 40 28.01 16.81 -28.71
CA LEU A 40 29.42 16.87 -29.12
C LEU A 40 29.61 17.36 -30.57
N VAL A 41 28.54 17.52 -31.35
CA VAL A 41 28.62 17.92 -32.77
C VAL A 41 29.21 19.32 -32.93
N CYS A 42 28.68 20.32 -32.21
CA CYS A 42 29.25 21.66 -32.14
C CYS A 42 28.72 22.43 -30.93
N LYS A 43 29.23 23.66 -30.70
CA LYS A 43 28.82 24.52 -29.56
C LYS A 43 27.31 24.79 -29.54
N SER A 44 26.71 25.06 -30.70
CA SER A 44 25.27 25.28 -30.83
C SER A 44 24.45 24.09 -30.33
N TRP A 45 24.80 22.88 -30.78
CA TRP A 45 24.16 21.65 -30.31
C TRP A 45 24.40 21.46 -28.82
N ASN A 46 25.63 21.69 -28.33
CA ASN A 46 25.95 21.56 -26.93
C ASN A 46 25.05 22.44 -26.04
N THR A 47 24.98 23.74 -26.33
CA THR A 47 24.14 24.70 -25.60
C THR A 47 22.66 24.30 -25.63
N LEU A 48 22.21 23.75 -26.74
CA LEU A 48 20.82 23.44 -26.97
C LEU A 48 20.37 22.13 -26.30
N TYR A 49 21.20 21.08 -26.31
CA TYR A 49 20.87 19.78 -25.72
C TYR A 49 21.24 19.66 -24.24
N THR A 50 22.21 20.45 -23.77
CA THR A 50 22.70 20.39 -22.38
C THR A 50 21.56 20.52 -21.35
N PRO A 51 20.63 21.49 -21.44
CA PRO A 51 19.53 21.59 -20.47
C PRO A 51 18.64 20.35 -20.40
N PHE A 52 18.50 19.59 -21.50
CA PHE A 52 17.66 18.38 -21.57
C PHE A 52 18.41 17.12 -21.15
N LEU A 53 19.68 17.01 -21.55
CA LEU A 53 20.59 15.92 -21.19
C LEU A 53 20.67 15.69 -19.68
N TRP A 54 20.60 16.79 -18.93
CA TRP A 54 20.78 16.78 -17.49
C TRP A 54 19.49 16.75 -16.69
N ARG A 55 18.31 16.64 -17.33
CA ARG A 55 17.03 16.50 -16.61
C ARG A 55 16.87 15.11 -16.00
N ASN A 56 17.38 14.09 -16.68
CA ASN A 56 17.26 12.70 -16.28
C ASN A 56 18.65 12.07 -16.29
N ILE A 57 19.22 11.91 -15.10
CA ILE A 57 20.55 11.29 -14.95
C ILE A 57 20.36 9.93 -14.29
N LYS A 58 20.84 8.89 -14.96
CA LYS A 58 20.98 7.54 -14.39
C LYS A 58 22.47 7.19 -14.31
N ILE A 59 22.96 6.96 -13.10
CA ILE A 59 24.32 6.51 -12.84
C ILE A 59 24.24 5.04 -12.42
N ASP A 60 24.77 4.17 -13.27
CA ASP A 60 24.84 2.74 -13.01
C ASP A 60 26.30 2.33 -12.80
N ASN A 61 26.64 1.94 -11.58
CA ASN A 61 27.99 1.53 -11.19
C ASN A 61 28.20 0.02 -11.17
N ASN A 62 27.39 -0.77 -11.91
CA ASN A 62 27.52 -2.24 -11.98
C ASN A 62 28.95 -2.76 -12.21
N ASN A 63 29.82 -1.98 -12.85
CA ASN A 63 31.19 -2.40 -13.18
C ASN A 63 32.26 -1.94 -12.17
N PHE A 64 31.93 -1.14 -11.16
CA PHE A 64 32.90 -0.61 -10.20
C PHE A 64 32.66 -1.22 -8.82
N ALA A 65 33.34 -2.34 -8.52
CA ALA A 65 33.30 -2.99 -7.20
C ALA A 65 33.69 -2.02 -6.06
N THR A 66 34.51 -1.02 -6.38
CA THR A 66 34.85 0.12 -5.54
C THR A 66 34.72 1.39 -6.37
N VAL A 67 33.77 2.25 -6.00
CA VAL A 67 33.70 3.61 -6.53
C VAL A 67 34.90 4.37 -5.96
N PRO A 68 35.87 4.82 -6.76
CA PRO A 68 36.98 5.60 -6.25
C PRO A 68 36.47 6.94 -5.69
N GLU A 69 37.08 7.46 -4.62
CA GLU A 69 36.69 8.74 -4.00
C GLU A 69 36.64 9.90 -5.01
N SER A 70 37.48 9.84 -6.06
CA SER A 70 37.47 10.80 -7.16
C SER A 70 36.13 10.86 -7.91
N LEU A 71 35.37 9.76 -7.95
CA LEU A 71 34.06 9.72 -8.58
C LEU A 71 33.00 10.41 -7.72
N GLN A 72 33.16 10.44 -6.39
CA GLN A 72 32.28 11.22 -5.52
C GLN A 72 32.43 12.72 -5.79
N GLY A 73 33.67 13.20 -5.87
CA GLY A 73 33.95 14.60 -6.24
C GLY A 73 33.39 14.94 -7.62
N MET A 74 33.55 14.03 -8.59
CA MET A 74 32.99 14.17 -9.93
C MET A 74 31.45 14.20 -9.91
N MET A 75 30.79 13.37 -9.09
CA MET A 75 29.33 13.38 -8.95
C MET A 75 28.82 14.68 -8.33
N ILE A 76 29.48 15.20 -7.29
CA ILE A 76 29.09 16.47 -6.68
C ILE A 76 29.28 17.62 -7.67
N ASP A 77 30.40 17.65 -8.40
CA ASP A 77 30.66 18.63 -9.46
C ASP A 77 29.63 18.52 -10.60
N LEU A 78 29.28 17.30 -10.99
CA LEU A 78 28.24 17.03 -11.99
C LEU A 78 26.89 17.58 -11.53
N LEU A 79 26.43 17.20 -10.34
CA LEU A 79 25.15 17.63 -9.78
C LEU A 79 25.11 19.16 -9.61
N GLY A 80 26.21 19.78 -9.17
CA GLY A 80 26.34 21.22 -9.07
C GLY A 80 26.24 21.96 -10.41
N LYS A 81 26.58 21.29 -11.52
CA LYS A 81 26.43 21.81 -12.88
C LYS A 81 25.04 21.53 -13.47
N THR A 82 24.20 20.76 -12.80
CA THR A 82 22.88 20.32 -13.30
C THR A 82 21.74 20.72 -12.36
N PRO A 83 21.50 22.03 -12.10
CA PRO A 83 20.45 22.47 -11.19
C PRO A 83 19.02 22.18 -11.70
N GLN A 84 18.86 21.92 -13.01
CA GLN A 84 17.57 21.59 -13.65
C GLN A 84 17.23 20.09 -13.61
N LEU A 85 18.00 19.29 -12.87
CA LEU A 85 17.76 17.85 -12.74
C LEU A 85 16.37 17.58 -12.15
N THR A 86 15.54 16.80 -12.84
CA THR A 86 14.18 16.45 -12.43
C THR A 86 14.06 14.99 -11.99
N SER A 87 14.82 14.10 -12.63
CA SER A 87 14.88 12.67 -12.31
C SER A 87 16.32 12.23 -12.10
N PHE A 88 16.59 11.61 -10.96
CA PHE A 88 17.91 11.13 -10.62
C PHE A 88 17.84 9.67 -10.19
N SER A 89 18.62 8.82 -10.83
CA SER A 89 18.74 7.40 -10.49
C SER A 89 20.18 7.05 -10.24
N ILE A 90 20.41 6.33 -9.15
CA ILE A 90 21.71 5.82 -8.78
C ILE A 90 21.65 4.36 -8.39
N ALA A 91 22.63 3.59 -8.87
CA ALA A 91 22.81 2.20 -8.51
C ALA A 91 24.22 1.92 -7.94
N HIS A 92 24.33 1.00 -6.99
CA HIS A 92 25.61 0.49 -6.45
C HIS A 92 26.56 1.56 -5.89
N ASN A 93 26.02 2.60 -5.26
CA ASN A 93 26.83 3.69 -4.71
C ASN A 93 27.01 3.53 -3.19
N LYS A 94 28.20 3.93 -2.70
CA LYS A 94 28.60 3.84 -1.29
C LYS A 94 28.71 5.20 -0.59
N THR A 95 28.34 6.29 -1.27
CA THR A 95 28.75 7.66 -0.89
C THR A 95 27.61 8.49 -0.31
N ASP A 96 27.99 9.40 0.59
CA ASP A 96 27.11 10.26 1.39
C ASP A 96 26.54 11.48 0.62
N PHE A 97 26.70 11.54 -0.70
CA PHE A 97 26.26 12.70 -1.50
C PHE A 97 24.74 12.92 -1.46
N LEU A 98 23.95 11.92 -1.05
CA LEU A 98 22.49 12.05 -0.87
C LEU A 98 22.14 13.28 -0.02
N VAL A 99 22.90 13.55 1.03
CA VAL A 99 22.68 14.71 1.91
C VAL A 99 22.92 16.05 1.20
N ALA A 100 23.78 16.07 0.18
CA ALA A 100 24.04 17.26 -0.64
C ALA A 100 23.03 17.42 -1.79
N LEU A 101 22.32 16.37 -2.18
CA LEU A 101 21.40 16.37 -3.32
C LEU A 101 20.35 17.51 -3.25
N PRO A 102 19.70 17.79 -2.10
CA PRO A 102 18.73 18.88 -2.01
C PRO A 102 19.33 20.24 -2.32
N MET A 103 20.60 20.46 -1.94
CA MET A 103 21.31 21.71 -2.16
C MET A 103 21.80 21.87 -3.59
N LEU A 104 22.21 20.78 -4.24
CA LEU A 104 22.77 20.80 -5.59
C LEU A 104 21.66 20.83 -6.66
N CYS A 105 20.59 20.07 -6.44
CA CYS A 105 19.54 19.84 -7.43
C CYS A 105 18.15 20.00 -6.80
N PRO A 106 17.74 21.23 -6.42
CA PRO A 106 16.46 21.48 -5.76
C PRO A 106 15.22 21.08 -6.58
N GLY A 107 15.38 20.97 -7.91
CA GLY A 107 14.32 20.62 -8.86
C GLY A 107 14.00 19.12 -8.97
N VAL A 108 14.72 18.24 -8.25
CA VAL A 108 14.52 16.80 -8.35
C VAL A 108 13.13 16.43 -7.80
N ARG A 109 12.35 15.74 -8.63
CA ARG A 109 11.01 15.22 -8.31
C ARG A 109 10.98 13.70 -8.29
N GLU A 110 11.89 13.05 -9.00
CA GLU A 110 12.00 11.60 -9.03
C GLU A 110 13.39 11.18 -8.56
N LEU A 111 13.41 10.25 -7.60
CA LEU A 111 14.64 9.70 -7.06
C LEU A 111 14.56 8.18 -7.03
N ALA A 112 15.54 7.53 -7.64
CA ALA A 112 15.71 6.08 -7.56
C ALA A 112 17.08 5.73 -6.96
N ILE A 113 17.08 4.99 -5.86
CA ILE A 113 18.28 4.48 -5.19
C ILE A 113 18.19 2.96 -5.21
N VAL A 114 19.11 2.32 -5.92
CA VAL A 114 19.05 0.88 -6.22
C VAL A 114 20.36 0.22 -5.79
N TYR A 115 20.30 -0.95 -5.16
CA TYR A 115 21.48 -1.72 -4.75
C TYR A 115 22.49 -0.92 -3.89
N CYS A 116 21.98 -0.03 -3.05
CA CYS A 116 22.78 0.83 -2.17
C CYS A 116 22.80 0.30 -0.73
N GLY A 117 22.88 -1.03 -0.55
CA GLY A 117 22.87 -1.68 0.77
C GLY A 117 24.06 -1.34 1.67
N LEU A 118 25.13 -0.75 1.09
CA LEU A 118 26.29 -0.29 1.86
C LEU A 118 26.11 1.11 2.45
N ILE A 119 25.10 1.86 2.02
CA ILE A 119 24.78 3.16 2.61
C ILE A 119 24.13 2.89 3.99
N PRO A 120 24.71 3.39 5.10
CA PRO A 120 24.13 3.18 6.41
C PRO A 120 22.72 3.80 6.54
N PRO A 121 21.81 3.20 7.33
CA PRO A 121 20.47 3.74 7.57
C PRO A 121 20.48 5.18 8.10
N SER A 122 21.51 5.55 8.86
CA SER A 122 21.70 6.91 9.38
C SER A 122 21.87 7.97 8.28
N VAL A 123 22.42 7.59 7.11
CA VAL A 123 22.53 8.49 5.95
C VAL A 123 21.17 8.73 5.34
N PHE A 124 20.33 7.70 5.20
CA PHE A 124 18.94 7.85 4.73
C PHE A 124 18.12 8.70 5.69
N SER A 125 18.24 8.46 7.01
CA SER A 125 17.59 9.28 8.03
C SER A 125 18.00 10.76 7.92
N ARG A 126 19.30 11.06 7.81
CA ARG A 126 19.79 12.44 7.62
C ARG A 126 19.31 13.04 6.30
N PHE A 127 19.32 12.26 5.22
CA PHE A 127 18.83 12.69 3.92
C PHE A 127 17.37 13.09 4.01
N PHE A 128 16.48 12.22 4.51
CA PHE A 128 15.06 12.56 4.62
C PHE A 128 14.83 13.73 5.57
N GLN A 129 15.51 13.79 6.72
CA GLN A 129 15.46 14.96 7.62
C GLN A 129 15.87 16.26 6.91
N SER A 130 16.86 16.21 6.02
CA SER A 130 17.29 17.39 5.25
C SER A 130 16.22 17.89 4.27
N LEU A 131 15.26 17.03 3.89
CA LEU A 131 14.11 17.40 3.05
C LEU A 131 13.01 18.13 3.84
N ALA A 132 12.99 17.99 5.17
CA ALA A 132 11.96 18.58 6.01
C ALA A 132 12.02 20.13 5.96
N VAL A 133 10.93 20.73 5.52
CA VAL A 133 10.77 22.19 5.53
C VAL A 133 10.48 22.65 6.96
N GLY A 134 11.50 23.21 7.62
CA GLY A 134 11.32 24.26 8.64
C GLY A 134 10.56 23.94 9.93
N SER A 135 10.37 22.67 10.32
CA SER A 135 9.75 22.35 11.62
C SER A 135 10.78 21.92 12.66
N HIS A 136 11.68 22.83 13.04
CA HIS A 136 12.35 22.72 14.35
C HIS A 136 12.28 24.06 15.08
N ASN A 137 11.58 24.01 16.21
CA ASN A 137 11.35 25.06 17.19
C ASN A 137 12.62 25.84 17.54
N ASN A 138 12.50 27.17 17.56
CA ASN A 138 13.19 28.13 18.45
C ASN A 138 14.67 27.89 18.77
N GLN A 139 15.55 27.78 17.78
CA GLN A 139 16.98 28.06 17.99
C GLN A 139 17.32 29.45 17.43
N PRO A 140 17.61 30.45 18.29
CA PRO A 140 18.00 31.76 17.81
C PRO A 140 19.48 31.80 17.45
N GLN A 141 19.75 32.21 16.20
CA GLN A 141 21.00 32.81 15.69
C GLN A 141 22.25 31.87 15.69
N GLN A 142 23.06 31.76 14.64
CA GLN A 142 23.54 32.71 13.66
C GLN A 142 23.97 32.00 12.35
N GLN A 143 23.95 32.78 11.27
CA GLN A 143 24.54 32.57 9.95
C GLN A 143 23.75 31.78 8.89
N GLN A 144 22.98 32.59 8.16
CA GLN A 144 22.75 32.57 6.72
C GLN A 144 21.75 31.54 6.16
N GLN A 145 20.51 32.03 6.15
CA GLN A 145 19.50 31.89 5.10
C GLN A 145 20.11 31.89 3.68
N ARG A 146 20.65 30.76 3.21
CA ARG A 146 20.32 30.27 1.87
C ARG A 146 19.10 29.41 2.07
N GLY A 147 17.98 29.77 1.43
CA GLY A 147 16.71 29.06 1.56
C GLY A 147 16.96 27.56 1.52
N ARG A 148 16.61 26.85 2.61
CA ARG A 148 16.77 25.40 2.69
C ARG A 148 16.00 24.83 1.52
N ALA A 149 16.74 24.38 0.50
CA ALA A 149 16.18 23.72 -0.64
C ALA A 149 15.60 22.39 -0.14
N SER A 150 14.28 22.32 -0.04
CA SER A 150 13.59 21.05 0.18
C SER A 150 13.26 20.42 -1.16
N LEU A 151 13.65 19.16 -1.35
CA LEU A 151 13.20 18.43 -2.52
C LEU A 151 11.70 18.15 -2.39
N GLN A 152 10.96 18.50 -3.43
CA GLN A 152 9.54 18.19 -3.54
C GLN A 152 9.40 16.87 -4.31
N LEU A 153 9.90 15.78 -3.71
CA LEU A 153 9.89 14.46 -4.35
C LEU A 153 8.45 13.96 -4.52
N GLU A 154 8.13 13.59 -5.75
CA GLU A 154 6.85 12.97 -6.16
C GLU A 154 6.99 11.47 -6.34
N ARG A 155 8.15 11.00 -6.82
CA ARG A 155 8.41 9.58 -7.12
C ARG A 155 9.69 9.13 -6.41
N LEU A 156 9.57 8.10 -5.58
CA LEU A 156 10.69 7.54 -4.85
C LEU A 156 10.74 6.02 -5.04
N HIS A 157 11.88 5.52 -5.52
CA HIS A 157 12.15 4.11 -5.70
C HIS A 157 13.38 3.72 -4.89
N LEU A 158 13.18 2.82 -3.94
CA LEU A 158 14.22 2.28 -3.06
C LEU A 158 14.27 0.77 -3.29
N CYS A 159 15.40 0.27 -3.78
CA CYS A 159 15.59 -1.15 -4.06
C CYS A 159 16.89 -1.63 -3.44
N GLU A 160 16.85 -2.71 -2.65
CA GLU A 160 18.01 -3.28 -1.95
C GLU A 160 18.81 -2.19 -1.20
N CYS A 161 18.07 -1.35 -0.47
CA CYS A 161 18.62 -0.29 0.38
C CYS A 161 18.57 -0.73 1.85
N ASN A 162 19.60 -0.38 2.62
CA ASN A 162 19.62 -0.64 4.05
C ASN A 162 18.80 0.45 4.78
N LEU A 163 17.48 0.28 4.81
CA LEU A 163 16.53 1.20 5.41
C LEU A 163 16.01 0.66 6.73
N GLU A 164 15.92 1.53 7.73
CA GLU A 164 15.24 1.25 9.00
C GLU A 164 13.94 2.06 9.09
N ASP A 165 13.02 1.64 9.96
CA ASP A 165 11.72 2.29 10.16
C ASP A 165 11.85 3.79 10.48
N ARG A 166 12.86 4.17 11.26
CA ARG A 166 13.16 5.58 11.55
C ARG A 166 13.42 6.41 10.30
N SER A 167 14.04 5.81 9.27
CA SER A 167 14.26 6.48 7.99
C SER A 167 12.93 6.70 7.26
N LEU A 168 12.00 5.74 7.34
CA LEU A 168 10.67 5.87 6.78
C LEU A 168 9.80 6.88 7.53
N GLU A 169 9.94 7.00 8.86
CA GLU A 169 9.28 8.06 9.63
C GLU A 169 9.75 9.45 9.20
N HIS A 170 11.06 9.63 8.98
CA HIS A 170 11.61 10.88 8.48
C HIS A 170 11.15 11.16 7.04
N LEU A 171 11.11 10.14 6.17
CA LEU A 171 10.56 10.23 4.83
C LEU A 171 9.09 10.69 4.87
N ALA A 172 8.27 10.00 5.66
CA ALA A 172 6.85 10.26 5.83
C ALA A 172 6.59 11.69 6.32
N SER A 173 7.42 12.18 7.25
CA SER A 173 7.32 13.55 7.77
C SER A 173 7.71 14.60 6.72
N SER A 174 8.72 14.31 5.91
CA SER A 174 9.34 15.29 5.04
C SER A 174 8.67 15.38 3.66
N LEU A 175 8.06 14.28 3.21
CA LEU A 175 7.44 14.15 1.88
C LEU A 175 5.92 13.96 1.93
N ALA A 176 5.30 14.16 3.10
CA ALA A 176 3.87 13.95 3.36
C ALA A 176 2.96 14.56 2.27
N SER A 177 3.30 15.77 1.81
CA SER A 177 2.51 16.58 0.87
C SER A 177 2.97 16.55 -0.58
N THR A 178 3.99 15.77 -0.90
CA THR A 178 4.57 15.73 -2.25
C THR A 178 4.58 14.33 -2.85
N LEU A 179 4.76 13.30 -2.03
CA LEU A 179 4.97 11.93 -2.50
C LEU A 179 3.69 11.38 -3.14
N LEU A 180 3.79 11.01 -4.42
CA LEU A 180 2.73 10.40 -5.22
C LEU A 180 2.98 8.91 -5.45
N HIS A 181 4.24 8.51 -5.64
CA HIS A 181 4.59 7.11 -5.89
C HIS A 181 5.76 6.70 -4.99
N LEU A 182 5.55 5.61 -4.26
CA LEU A 182 6.59 4.97 -3.45
C LEU A 182 6.76 3.52 -3.88
N ARG A 183 8.00 3.14 -4.14
CA ARG A 183 8.38 1.76 -4.42
C ARG A 183 9.49 1.36 -3.44
N ILE A 184 9.25 0.32 -2.65
CA ILE A 184 10.24 -0.29 -1.75
C ILE A 184 10.38 -1.76 -2.14
N LEU A 185 11.57 -2.14 -2.59
CA LEU A 185 11.86 -3.48 -3.09
C LEU A 185 13.04 -4.07 -2.32
N LYS A 186 12.92 -5.30 -1.82
CA LYS A 186 14.02 -6.06 -1.21
C LYS A 186 14.76 -5.32 -0.09
N CYS A 187 14.04 -4.48 0.67
CA CYS A 187 14.59 -3.79 1.84
C CYS A 187 14.26 -4.62 3.08
N SER A 188 15.17 -5.46 3.54
CA SER A 188 14.89 -6.51 4.55
C SER A 188 14.65 -6.00 5.97
N VAL A 189 15.14 -4.81 6.31
CA VAL A 189 15.12 -4.26 7.68
C VAL A 189 13.85 -3.44 7.97
N VAL A 190 13.08 -3.09 6.93
CA VAL A 190 11.83 -2.34 7.07
C VAL A 190 10.74 -3.24 7.64
N THR A 191 10.03 -2.75 8.66
CA THR A 191 8.90 -3.44 9.29
C THR A 191 7.59 -2.71 9.06
N ASP A 192 6.50 -3.31 9.56
CA ASP A 192 5.16 -2.74 9.52
C ASP A 192 5.09 -1.35 10.14
N SER A 193 5.87 -1.08 11.18
CA SER A 193 5.88 0.21 11.89
C SER A 193 6.33 1.35 10.97
N GLY A 194 7.47 1.16 10.28
CA GLY A 194 8.01 2.17 9.35
C GLY A 194 7.06 2.44 8.18
N LEU A 195 6.42 1.41 7.65
CA LEU A 195 5.46 1.57 6.56
C LEU A 195 4.14 2.21 7.03
N LYS A 196 3.64 1.85 8.21
CA LYS A 196 2.45 2.49 8.82
C LYS A 196 2.67 3.99 8.96
N ALA A 197 3.87 4.43 9.35
CA ALA A 197 4.20 5.85 9.42
C ALA A 197 4.05 6.57 8.06
N VAL A 198 4.44 5.92 6.96
CA VAL A 198 4.24 6.46 5.59
C VAL A 198 2.75 6.56 5.26
N LEU A 199 2.02 5.46 5.45
CA LEU A 199 0.59 5.38 5.14
C LEU A 199 -0.24 6.38 5.94
N GLN A 200 0.14 6.66 7.19
CA GLN A 200 -0.53 7.61 8.09
C GLN A 200 -0.23 9.09 7.78
N ARG A 201 0.83 9.42 7.03
CA ARG A 201 1.25 10.82 6.81
C ARG A 201 1.18 11.27 5.35
N CYS A 202 1.45 10.38 4.39
CA CYS A 202 1.52 10.71 2.97
C CYS A 202 0.14 10.81 2.32
N HIS A 203 -0.54 11.95 2.43
CA HIS A 203 -1.93 12.12 1.99
C HIS A 203 -2.14 12.14 0.46
N ARG A 204 -1.08 12.38 -0.32
CA ARG A 204 -1.14 12.40 -1.79
C ARG A 204 -0.69 11.12 -2.46
N LEU A 205 -0.32 10.10 -1.69
CA LEU A 205 0.22 8.86 -2.24
C LEU A 205 -0.83 8.18 -3.14
N GLU A 206 -0.52 8.07 -4.44
CA GLU A 206 -1.37 7.45 -5.45
C GLU A 206 -0.95 6.01 -5.76
N SER A 207 0.33 5.70 -5.56
CA SER A 207 0.89 4.39 -5.87
C SER A 207 1.84 3.91 -4.79
N LEU A 208 1.62 2.70 -4.30
CA LEU A 208 2.50 2.03 -3.37
C LEU A 208 2.86 0.63 -3.90
N VAL A 209 4.15 0.38 -4.08
CA VAL A 209 4.68 -0.92 -4.51
C VAL A 209 5.65 -1.44 -3.46
N LEU A 210 5.38 -2.63 -2.94
CA LEU A 210 6.14 -3.34 -1.93
C LEU A 210 6.44 -4.74 -2.49
N LEU A 211 7.71 -5.05 -2.71
CA LEU A 211 8.14 -6.34 -3.26
C LEU A 211 9.27 -6.89 -2.42
N ASP A 212 9.17 -8.15 -1.98
CA ASP A 212 10.23 -8.85 -1.25
C ASP A 212 10.69 -8.12 0.02
N VAL A 213 9.77 -7.44 0.71
CA VAL A 213 10.06 -6.73 1.97
C VAL A 213 9.78 -7.69 3.12
N ILE A 214 10.80 -8.48 3.49
CA ILE A 214 10.68 -9.63 4.41
C ILE A 214 10.10 -9.24 5.77
N GLY A 215 10.44 -8.05 6.28
CA GLY A 215 9.95 -7.57 7.58
C GLY A 215 8.50 -7.12 7.59
N LEU A 216 7.79 -7.15 6.46
CA LEU A 216 6.37 -6.80 6.40
C LEU A 216 5.48 -8.00 6.66
N THR A 217 4.51 -7.84 7.54
CA THR A 217 3.47 -8.83 7.81
C THR A 217 2.12 -8.32 7.31
N PRO A 218 1.08 -9.17 7.27
CA PRO A 218 -0.28 -8.72 7.02
C PRO A 218 -0.81 -7.69 8.02
N ALA A 219 -0.13 -7.47 9.16
CA ALA A 219 -0.53 -6.46 10.13
C ALA A 219 -0.35 -5.01 9.63
N ILE A 220 0.31 -4.77 8.49
CA ILE A 220 0.24 -3.46 7.80
C ILE A 220 -1.19 -3.08 7.38
N MET A 221 -2.05 -4.08 7.20
CA MET A 221 -3.45 -3.92 6.85
C MET A 221 -4.36 -3.82 8.07
N THR A 222 -3.81 -4.01 9.28
CA THR A 222 -4.56 -4.00 10.53
C THR A 222 -4.16 -2.88 11.43
N ASP A 223 -5.05 -2.61 12.37
CA ASP A 223 -4.79 -1.69 13.44
C ASP A 223 -4.10 -2.42 14.60
N ASP A 224 -3.20 -1.74 15.30
CA ASP A 224 -2.46 -2.31 16.43
C ASP A 224 -3.37 -2.68 17.61
N THR A 225 -4.63 -2.24 17.59
CA THR A 225 -5.64 -2.48 18.63
C THR A 225 -6.18 -3.91 18.65
N ASP A 226 -6.11 -4.65 17.53
CA ASP A 226 -6.67 -6.00 17.43
C ASP A 226 -5.80 -7.06 18.11
N VAL A 227 -4.50 -6.78 18.30
CA VAL A 227 -3.54 -7.76 18.82
C VAL A 227 -3.69 -7.99 20.33
N ASN A 228 -4.29 -7.03 21.06
CA ASN A 228 -4.43 -7.13 22.52
C ASN A 228 -5.77 -7.74 22.99
N ASN A 229 -6.75 -7.95 22.10
CA ASN A 229 -8.07 -8.48 22.46
C ASN A 229 -8.21 -9.96 22.07
N ASN A 230 -7.33 -10.81 22.60
CA ASN A 230 -7.41 -12.26 22.39
C ASN A 230 -8.58 -12.95 23.14
N ASN A 231 -9.52 -12.22 23.75
CA ASN A 231 -10.58 -12.83 24.57
C ASN A 231 -11.92 -12.09 24.65
N THR A 232 -12.20 -11.11 23.79
CA THR A 232 -13.51 -10.41 23.80
C THR A 232 -14.23 -10.59 22.47
N ASP A 233 -15.28 -11.40 22.56
CA ASP A 233 -16.49 -11.48 21.73
C ASP A 233 -16.53 -10.50 20.54
N LEU A 234 -16.57 -11.06 19.32
CA LEU A 234 -16.55 -10.38 18.01
C LEU A 234 -17.71 -9.36 17.79
N GLY A 235 -18.56 -9.14 18.79
CA GLY A 235 -19.79 -8.35 18.69
C GLY A 235 -19.67 -6.86 19.04
N THR A 236 -18.64 -6.43 19.79
CA THR A 236 -18.62 -5.05 20.37
C THR A 236 -17.71 -4.05 19.66
N THR A 237 -16.80 -4.47 18.78
CA THR A 237 -15.89 -3.55 18.05
C THR A 237 -16.55 -2.91 16.80
N LEU A 238 -17.78 -3.29 16.44
CA LEU A 238 -18.52 -2.76 15.29
C LEU A 238 -19.03 -1.30 15.44
N LEU A 239 -18.65 -0.59 16.52
CA LEU A 239 -19.12 0.77 16.80
C LEU A 239 -18.02 1.85 16.73
N THR A 240 -16.75 1.51 16.48
CA THR A 240 -15.83 2.53 15.94
C THR A 240 -16.35 2.89 14.56
N THR A 241 -16.83 4.13 14.42
CA THR A 241 -17.49 4.56 13.18
C THR A 241 -16.60 4.25 11.97
N ASP A 242 -17.14 3.69 10.90
CA ASP A 242 -16.45 3.45 9.61
C ASP A 242 -15.57 4.64 9.17
N GLN A 243 -15.93 5.85 9.61
CA GLN A 243 -15.24 7.09 9.34
C GLN A 243 -13.87 7.22 10.06
N GLU A 244 -13.72 6.71 11.28
CA GLU A 244 -12.44 6.73 12.01
C GLU A 244 -11.46 5.70 11.45
N GLU A 245 -11.93 4.50 11.08
CA GLU A 245 -11.08 3.49 10.42
C GLU A 245 -10.60 3.93 9.03
N ARG A 246 -11.47 4.63 8.27
CA ARG A 246 -11.12 5.20 6.95
C ARG A 246 -10.01 6.25 7.03
N GLN A 247 -9.90 6.98 8.15
CA GLN A 247 -8.92 8.07 8.29
C GLN A 247 -7.53 7.59 8.72
N LYS A 248 -7.32 6.28 8.94
CA LYS A 248 -6.03 5.76 9.42
C LYS A 248 -4.92 5.78 8.38
N TRP A 249 -5.25 5.58 7.09
CA TRP A 249 -4.29 5.87 6.02
C TRP A 249 -4.60 7.26 5.50
N ALA A 250 -3.67 8.19 5.61
CA ALA A 250 -3.83 9.53 5.03
C ALA A 250 -4.08 9.47 3.51
N CYS A 251 -3.58 8.43 2.83
CA CYS A 251 -3.74 8.23 1.39
C CYS A 251 -5.02 7.48 0.96
N TYR A 252 -5.95 7.14 1.86
CA TYR A 252 -7.09 6.26 1.51
C TYR A 252 -7.94 6.77 0.33
N LYS A 253 -8.05 8.10 0.15
CA LYS A 253 -8.79 8.71 -0.97
C LYS A 253 -7.97 8.88 -2.25
N THR A 254 -6.65 8.75 -2.18
CA THR A 254 -5.73 9.08 -3.28
C THR A 254 -5.05 7.84 -3.84
N LEU A 255 -4.92 6.77 -3.05
CA LEU A 255 -4.26 5.53 -3.45
C LEU A 255 -5.06 4.81 -4.55
N LYS A 256 -4.49 4.80 -5.76
CA LYS A 256 -5.03 4.17 -6.98
C LYS A 256 -4.36 2.84 -7.28
N HIS A 257 -3.09 2.70 -6.95
CA HIS A 257 -2.30 1.50 -7.23
C HIS A 257 -1.67 0.96 -5.94
N LEU A 258 -1.97 -0.30 -5.62
CA LEU A 258 -1.39 -0.99 -4.48
C LEU A 258 -0.85 -2.34 -4.96
N ASP A 259 0.46 -2.50 -4.92
CA ASP A 259 1.16 -3.72 -5.28
C ASP A 259 1.94 -4.21 -4.06
N ILE A 260 1.55 -5.37 -3.53
CA ILE A 260 2.11 -5.95 -2.33
C ILE A 260 2.42 -7.42 -2.63
N ARG A 261 3.70 -7.70 -2.84
CA ARG A 261 4.18 -9.04 -3.13
C ARG A 261 5.18 -9.48 -2.09
N ASN A 262 5.07 -10.75 -1.73
CA ASN A 262 5.99 -11.41 -0.81
C ASN A 262 6.08 -10.66 0.53
N LEU A 263 4.91 -10.26 1.08
CA LEU A 263 4.80 -10.08 2.53
C LEU A 263 5.37 -11.33 3.17
N GLY A 264 6.08 -11.18 4.30
CA GLY A 264 6.89 -12.17 5.01
C GLY A 264 6.20 -13.47 5.47
N LEU A 265 5.23 -13.97 4.70
CA LEU A 265 4.81 -15.35 4.56
C LEU A 265 5.98 -16.22 4.04
N GLN A 266 7.14 -16.16 4.70
CA GLN A 266 8.02 -17.31 4.65
C GLN A 266 7.29 -18.47 5.35
N PRO A 267 7.40 -19.70 4.82
CA PRO A 267 6.83 -20.86 5.47
C PRO A 267 7.33 -20.90 6.93
N PRO A 268 6.42 -21.09 7.89
CA PRO A 268 6.72 -20.93 9.30
C PRO A 268 7.59 -22.09 9.74
N GLU A 269 8.91 -21.92 9.72
CA GLU A 269 9.72 -22.73 10.61
C GLU A 269 9.55 -22.22 12.05
N ILE A 270 9.26 -20.93 12.26
CA ILE A 270 9.30 -20.30 13.58
C ILE A 270 8.31 -19.10 13.66
N PHE A 271 7.15 -19.32 14.30
CA PHE A 271 6.15 -18.35 14.78
C PHE A 271 5.40 -17.45 13.78
N LEU A 272 4.17 -17.83 13.41
CA LEU A 272 3.07 -16.89 13.09
C LEU A 272 1.74 -17.51 13.54
N GLU A 273 1.11 -16.93 14.56
CA GLU A 273 -0.18 -17.37 15.13
C GLU A 273 -1.40 -16.99 14.26
N ASP A 274 -1.23 -16.09 13.28
CA ASP A 274 -2.33 -15.70 12.40
C ASP A 274 -2.39 -16.63 11.18
N SER A 275 -3.49 -17.38 11.08
CA SER A 275 -3.78 -18.15 9.88
C SER A 275 -3.79 -17.22 8.66
N PRO A 276 -3.26 -17.64 7.50
CA PRO A 276 -3.28 -16.81 6.32
C PRO A 276 -4.72 -16.34 5.99
N ASN A 277 -5.74 -17.15 6.28
CA ASN A 277 -7.16 -16.74 6.23
C ASN A 277 -7.47 -15.40 6.93
N ARG A 278 -6.93 -15.15 8.13
CA ARG A 278 -7.12 -13.88 8.84
C ARG A 278 -6.45 -12.72 8.12
N ALA A 279 -5.21 -12.91 7.66
CA ALA A 279 -4.48 -11.91 6.88
C ALA A 279 -5.28 -11.43 5.65
N PHE A 280 -5.94 -12.35 4.96
CA PHE A 280 -6.76 -12.02 3.79
C PHE A 280 -8.03 -11.28 4.14
N ARG A 281 -8.74 -11.70 5.19
CA ARG A 281 -9.91 -10.96 5.69
C ARG A 281 -9.54 -9.51 5.96
N ARG A 282 -8.37 -9.28 6.57
CA ARG A 282 -7.83 -7.94 6.87
C ARG A 282 -7.46 -7.16 5.60
N ILE A 283 -6.72 -7.76 4.67
CA ILE A 283 -6.41 -7.15 3.36
C ILE A 283 -7.71 -6.74 2.65
N ARG A 284 -8.69 -7.64 2.58
CA ARG A 284 -9.99 -7.40 1.94
C ARG A 284 -10.78 -6.28 2.62
N GLN A 285 -10.87 -6.29 3.95
CA GLN A 285 -11.51 -5.22 4.71
C GLN A 285 -10.83 -3.87 4.42
N ARG A 286 -9.49 -3.85 4.34
CA ARG A 286 -8.76 -2.64 4.03
C ARG A 286 -9.01 -2.14 2.61
N ILE A 287 -9.02 -3.02 1.62
CA ILE A 287 -9.29 -2.66 0.22
C ILE A 287 -10.68 -2.03 0.07
N ARG A 288 -11.69 -2.52 0.81
CA ARG A 288 -13.04 -1.90 0.81
C ARG A 288 -13.01 -0.43 1.25
N MET A 289 -12.03 -0.04 2.06
CA MET A 289 -11.86 1.31 2.57
C MET A 289 -11.08 2.24 1.62
N LEU A 290 -10.64 1.74 0.45
CA LEU A 290 -9.87 2.49 -0.55
C LEU A 290 -10.75 2.82 -1.77
N PRO A 291 -11.57 3.90 -1.70
CA PRO A 291 -12.53 4.24 -2.77
C PRO A 291 -11.88 4.60 -4.12
N ALA A 292 -10.59 4.96 -4.12
CA ALA A 292 -9.85 5.33 -5.31
C ALA A 292 -9.04 4.19 -5.92
N LEU A 293 -9.01 3.01 -5.29
CA LEU A 293 -8.17 1.91 -5.75
C LEU A 293 -8.65 1.39 -7.10
N GLU A 294 -7.77 1.45 -8.09
CA GLU A 294 -8.00 1.02 -9.48
C GLU A 294 -7.21 -0.24 -9.82
N GLN A 295 -6.04 -0.41 -9.20
CA GLN A 295 -5.15 -1.52 -9.46
C GLN A 295 -4.68 -2.13 -8.14
N LEU A 296 -4.87 -3.43 -8.01
CA LEU A 296 -4.44 -4.20 -6.86
C LEU A 296 -3.62 -5.38 -7.34
N ALA A 297 -2.46 -5.54 -6.74
CA ALA A 297 -1.55 -6.63 -6.98
C ALA A 297 -1.20 -7.24 -5.61
N VAL A 298 -1.52 -8.51 -5.37
CA VAL A 298 -1.24 -9.19 -4.10
C VAL A 298 -0.63 -10.57 -4.36
N CYS A 299 0.50 -10.86 -3.72
CA CYS A 299 1.04 -12.22 -3.69
C CYS A 299 0.58 -12.96 -2.43
N VAL A 300 0.18 -14.20 -2.60
CA VAL A 300 -0.33 -15.09 -1.57
C VAL A 300 0.50 -16.37 -1.56
N TRP A 301 1.23 -16.59 -0.47
CA TRP A 301 1.89 -17.87 -0.22
C TRP A 301 0.93 -18.78 0.57
N ASP A 302 0.92 -20.07 0.26
CA ASP A 302 0.06 -21.08 0.90
C ASP A 302 -1.42 -20.71 0.99
N ALA A 303 -1.97 -20.00 -0.02
CA ALA A 303 -3.41 -19.85 -0.15
C ALA A 303 -4.05 -21.22 -0.35
N ASP A 304 -4.78 -21.71 0.65
CA ASP A 304 -5.77 -22.74 0.43
C ASP A 304 -6.95 -22.19 -0.39
N GLU A 305 -7.84 -23.09 -0.80
CA GLU A 305 -9.02 -22.73 -1.58
C GLU A 305 -9.95 -21.80 -0.79
N GLU A 306 -10.04 -22.02 0.52
CA GLU A 306 -10.83 -21.21 1.46
C GLU A 306 -10.35 -19.75 1.50
N LEU A 307 -9.05 -19.52 1.37
CA LEU A 307 -8.42 -18.21 1.33
C LEU A 307 -8.83 -17.37 0.14
N LEU A 308 -8.74 -17.97 -1.05
CA LEU A 308 -9.19 -17.36 -2.29
C LEU A 308 -10.71 -17.17 -2.25
N GLN A 309 -11.45 -18.16 -1.74
CA GLN A 309 -12.89 -18.06 -1.49
C GLN A 309 -13.23 -16.89 -0.57
N GLY A 310 -12.49 -16.66 0.51
CA GLY A 310 -12.67 -15.52 1.41
C GLY A 310 -12.44 -14.17 0.72
N PHE A 311 -11.49 -14.09 -0.21
CA PHE A 311 -11.23 -12.90 -1.03
C PHE A 311 -12.34 -12.66 -2.06
N MET A 312 -12.83 -13.74 -2.69
CA MET A 312 -14.00 -13.77 -3.57
C MET A 312 -15.30 -13.53 -2.82
N GLY A 313 -15.23 -13.60 -1.50
CA GLY A 313 -16.27 -13.19 -0.60
C GLY A 313 -17.20 -14.26 -0.16
N VAL A 314 -16.82 -15.53 -0.28
CA VAL A 314 -17.49 -16.65 0.35
C VAL A 314 -17.41 -16.49 1.87
N GLU A 315 -18.36 -15.78 2.45
CA GLU A 315 -18.58 -15.88 3.90
C GLU A 315 -18.93 -17.33 4.16
N GLU A 316 -18.11 -18.02 4.96
CA GLU A 316 -18.56 -19.20 5.69
C GLU A 316 -19.88 -18.79 6.33
N LYS A 317 -20.99 -19.36 5.85
CA LYS A 317 -22.20 -19.38 6.68
C LYS A 317 -21.72 -19.94 8.01
N ASP A 318 -21.89 -19.21 9.10
CA ASP A 318 -21.53 -19.64 10.46
C ASP A 318 -22.15 -21.02 10.74
N GLN A 319 -21.49 -22.10 10.31
CA GLN A 319 -21.94 -23.47 10.53
C GLN A 319 -21.91 -23.76 12.05
N GLY A 320 -21.14 -22.99 12.81
CA GLY A 320 -21.12 -23.00 14.27
C GLY A 320 -22.45 -22.62 14.93
N HIS A 321 -23.30 -21.80 14.29
CA HIS A 321 -24.61 -21.46 14.87
C HIS A 321 -25.67 -22.55 14.65
N GLN A 322 -25.60 -23.32 13.55
CA GLN A 322 -26.49 -24.47 13.36
C GLN A 322 -26.07 -25.68 14.22
N ALA A 323 -24.77 -25.90 14.44
CA ALA A 323 -24.30 -26.98 15.32
C ALA A 323 -24.66 -26.77 16.80
N ARG A 324 -24.70 -25.52 17.28
CA ARG A 324 -25.12 -25.19 18.66
C ARG A 324 -26.63 -25.25 18.89
N GLN A 325 -27.45 -25.07 17.86
CA GLN A 325 -28.90 -25.23 18.00
C GLN A 325 -29.33 -26.70 17.99
N LEU A 326 -28.56 -27.59 17.36
CA LEU A 326 -28.83 -29.03 17.36
C LEU A 326 -28.39 -29.74 18.66
N THR A 327 -27.52 -29.14 19.47
CA THR A 327 -27.07 -29.72 20.75
C THR A 327 -27.91 -29.32 21.96
N ILE A 328 -28.91 -28.45 21.81
CA ILE A 328 -29.81 -28.01 22.90
C ILE A 328 -31.19 -28.72 22.83
N GLY A 329 -31.43 -29.57 21.83
CA GLY A 329 -32.72 -30.24 21.60
C GLY A 329 -32.90 -31.63 22.22
N GLU A 330 -31.84 -32.26 22.72
CA GLU A 330 -31.90 -33.63 23.25
C GLU A 330 -31.32 -33.65 24.66
N ASN A 331 -32.17 -33.38 25.67
CA ASN A 331 -32.08 -33.90 27.04
C ASN A 331 -33.23 -33.30 27.86
N GLY A 332 -34.42 -33.88 27.71
CA GLY A 332 -35.49 -33.76 28.67
C GLY A 332 -35.97 -35.16 29.02
N GLU A 333 -35.64 -35.63 30.23
CA GLU A 333 -36.45 -36.46 31.13
C GLU A 333 -35.55 -37.04 32.23
N GLY A 334 -35.81 -36.68 33.48
CA GLY A 334 -34.98 -37.09 34.62
C GLY A 334 -35.50 -36.56 35.95
N GLU A 335 -36.63 -37.14 36.36
CA GLU A 335 -37.18 -37.33 37.71
C GLU A 335 -36.72 -36.46 38.91
N VAL A 336 -37.77 -35.93 39.55
CA VAL A 336 -37.85 -35.39 40.90
C VAL A 336 -37.60 -36.48 41.94
N VAL A 337 -36.62 -36.30 42.83
CA VAL A 337 -36.69 -36.86 44.20
C VAL A 337 -36.18 -35.82 45.20
N ASN A 338 -37.03 -35.61 46.19
CA ASN A 338 -36.96 -34.71 47.32
C ASN A 338 -36.24 -35.42 48.49
N GLU A 339 -35.54 -34.68 49.36
CA GLU A 339 -35.53 -34.77 50.83
C GLU A 339 -34.18 -34.36 51.47
N ASN A 340 -34.27 -33.29 52.28
CA ASN A 340 -33.77 -33.10 53.66
C ASN A 340 -32.27 -33.33 54.00
N ALA A 341 -31.63 -32.62 54.92
CA ALA A 341 -31.93 -31.48 55.78
C ALA A 341 -30.64 -31.13 56.57
N ASN A 342 -30.70 -29.98 57.27
CA ASN A 342 -29.92 -29.50 58.43
C ASN A 342 -28.83 -28.44 58.15
N GLN A 343 -29.06 -27.16 58.51
CA GLN A 343 -28.95 -26.48 59.84
C GLN A 343 -27.50 -25.99 60.06
N THR A 344 -27.19 -24.70 60.27
CA THR A 344 -27.50 -23.81 61.41
C THR A 344 -27.23 -22.33 61.03
N ASP A 345 -28.15 -21.38 61.30
CA ASP A 345 -28.27 -20.41 62.42
C ASP A 345 -27.37 -19.15 62.41
N ALA A 346 -28.05 -17.98 62.41
CA ALA A 346 -27.82 -16.72 63.18
C ALA A 346 -28.44 -15.53 62.39
N GLU A 347 -29.68 -15.07 62.66
CA GLU A 347 -30.10 -14.07 63.68
C GLU A 347 -29.43 -12.68 63.48
N VAL A 348 -30.11 -11.54 63.22
CA VAL A 348 -30.85 -10.70 64.19
C VAL A 348 -31.49 -9.44 63.49
N THR A 349 -32.82 -9.33 63.61
CA THR A 349 -33.74 -8.17 63.85
C THR A 349 -33.94 -6.91 62.97
N ALA A 350 -35.25 -6.56 62.95
CA ALA A 350 -35.94 -5.24 62.93
C ALA A 350 -36.23 -4.60 61.56
N ALA A 351 -37.43 -4.25 61.06
CA ALA A 351 -38.83 -4.04 61.48
C ALA A 351 -39.31 -2.60 61.16
N VAL A 352 -40.60 -2.50 60.79
CA VAL A 352 -41.54 -1.34 60.74
C VAL A 352 -41.56 -0.47 59.43
N PRO A 353 -42.67 0.20 59.03
CA PRO A 353 -43.75 -0.32 58.17
C PRO A 353 -44.23 0.63 57.02
N ILE A 354 -45.20 0.15 56.23
CA ILE A 354 -45.99 0.78 55.13
C ILE A 354 -47.00 1.83 55.67
N PRO A 355 -47.55 2.80 54.89
CA PRO A 355 -48.82 2.64 54.14
C PRO A 355 -48.87 3.35 52.74
N THR A 356 -49.29 2.68 51.65
CA THR A 356 -50.61 2.71 50.95
C THR A 356 -51.14 4.06 50.42
N THR A 357 -51.48 4.11 49.12
CA THR A 357 -52.79 4.49 48.51
C THR A 357 -52.63 4.48 46.97
N ASP A 358 -53.25 3.53 46.27
CA ASP A 358 -54.55 3.62 45.54
C ASP A 358 -54.43 4.34 44.18
N SER A 359 -54.40 3.59 43.06
CA SER A 359 -55.54 3.10 42.24
C SER A 359 -56.11 4.21 41.33
N VAL A 360 -56.18 4.01 40.01
CA VAL A 360 -57.38 3.62 39.20
C VAL A 360 -56.87 3.56 37.74
N ALA A 361 -56.84 2.41 37.05
CA ALA A 361 -57.89 1.68 36.31
C ALA A 361 -58.04 2.07 34.82
N GLY A 362 -58.19 1.04 33.98
CA GLY A 362 -58.59 1.08 32.56
C GLY A 362 -57.47 0.51 31.67
N GLY A 363 -57.59 -0.62 30.98
CA GLY A 363 -58.75 -1.39 30.53
C GLY A 363 -58.59 -1.62 29.01
N GLY A 364 -58.80 -2.85 28.55
CA GLY A 364 -59.04 -3.13 27.12
C GLY A 364 -57.99 -3.98 26.43
N ALA A 365 -58.34 -5.24 26.24
CA ALA A 365 -57.69 -6.21 25.36
C ALA A 365 -57.80 -5.80 23.88
N GLU A 366 -56.82 -6.18 23.06
CA GLU A 366 -57.02 -6.83 21.75
C GLU A 366 -55.67 -7.09 21.06
N SER A 367 -55.52 -8.32 20.56
CA SER A 367 -54.54 -8.83 19.60
C SER A 367 -55.32 -9.86 18.76
N PRO A 368 -54.94 -10.26 17.52
CA PRO A 368 -53.74 -9.94 16.75
C PRO A 368 -54.02 -9.59 15.26
N HIS A 369 -53.13 -8.85 14.59
CA HIS A 369 -53.04 -8.92 13.13
C HIS A 369 -51.59 -8.98 12.64
N HIS A 370 -51.34 -10.02 11.84
CA HIS A 370 -50.17 -10.30 11.05
C HIS A 370 -49.54 -9.04 10.44
N ARG A 371 -48.29 -8.75 10.83
CA ARG A 371 -47.39 -7.93 10.01
C ARG A 371 -46.73 -8.84 8.97
N PRO A 372 -46.76 -8.48 7.68
CA PRO A 372 -46.01 -9.21 6.68
C PRO A 372 -44.51 -9.00 6.94
N HIS A 373 -43.75 -10.09 6.89
CA HIS A 373 -42.30 -10.07 6.88
C HIS A 373 -41.84 -9.15 5.74
N GLN A 374 -41.34 -7.96 6.09
CA GLN A 374 -40.44 -7.23 5.21
C GLN A 374 -39.21 -8.12 5.05
N HIS A 375 -39.09 -8.73 3.87
CA HIS A 375 -37.80 -9.10 3.34
C HIS A 375 -36.98 -7.81 3.31
N ASN A 376 -36.13 -7.63 4.33
CA ASN A 376 -35.02 -6.72 4.22
C ASN A 376 -34.20 -7.23 3.04
N ASP A 377 -34.32 -6.54 1.91
CA ASP A 377 -33.28 -6.51 0.92
C ASP A 377 -32.03 -5.99 1.64
N GLN A 378 -31.25 -6.93 2.14
CA GLN A 378 -29.91 -6.71 2.63
C GLN A 378 -29.08 -6.34 1.39
N GLU A 379 -29.30 -5.12 0.88
CA GLU A 379 -28.57 -4.55 -0.23
C GLU A 379 -27.08 -4.80 0.03
N ALA A 380 -26.46 -5.48 -0.93
CA ALA A 380 -25.15 -6.07 -0.82
C ALA A 380 -24.11 -5.05 -0.34
N LYS A 381 -23.86 -5.03 0.97
CA LYS A 381 -22.78 -4.29 1.64
C LYS A 381 -21.37 -4.77 1.24
N THR A 382 -21.24 -5.61 0.21
CA THR A 382 -20.02 -6.34 -0.13
C THR A 382 -19.28 -5.80 -1.35
N LEU A 383 -19.62 -4.61 -1.85
CA LEU A 383 -18.91 -4.00 -2.96
C LEU A 383 -17.52 -3.55 -2.52
N VAL A 384 -16.52 -4.36 -2.86
CA VAL A 384 -15.11 -3.99 -2.73
C VAL A 384 -14.81 -3.04 -3.88
N GLY A 385 -14.52 -1.77 -3.54
CA GLY A 385 -13.96 -0.77 -4.45
C GLY A 385 -14.61 -0.73 -5.84
N PRO A 386 -15.68 0.06 -6.08
CA PRO A 386 -16.35 0.15 -7.40
C PRO A 386 -15.42 0.58 -8.55
N ARG A 387 -14.18 0.98 -8.24
CA ARG A 387 -13.17 1.41 -9.20
C ARG A 387 -12.07 0.38 -9.47
N LEU A 388 -12.03 -0.75 -8.77
CA LEU A 388 -10.99 -1.75 -9.01
C LEU A 388 -11.13 -2.32 -10.42
N ARG A 389 -10.15 -2.08 -11.29
CA ARG A 389 -10.14 -2.49 -12.71
C ARG A 389 -9.19 -3.66 -12.96
N THR A 390 -8.04 -3.67 -12.29
CA THR A 390 -7.05 -4.73 -12.47
C THR A 390 -6.77 -5.37 -11.12
N LEU A 391 -6.88 -6.69 -11.07
CA LEU A 391 -6.50 -7.52 -9.95
C LEU A 391 -5.45 -8.51 -10.40
N THR A 392 -4.26 -8.46 -9.81
CA THR A 392 -3.23 -9.45 -10.03
C THR A 392 -3.01 -10.26 -8.77
N ILE A 393 -3.12 -11.59 -8.89
CA ILE A 393 -2.92 -12.54 -7.80
C ILE A 393 -1.76 -13.47 -8.18
N TRP A 394 -0.73 -13.49 -7.35
CA TRP A 394 0.32 -14.52 -7.41
C TRP A 394 0.05 -15.53 -6.29
N GLY A 395 -0.09 -16.81 -6.62
CA GLY A 395 -0.26 -17.94 -5.69
C GLY A 395 0.84 -19.01 -5.82
N GLN A 396 0.74 -20.13 -5.11
CA GLN A 396 1.55 -21.33 -5.37
C GLN A 396 0.78 -22.31 -6.28
N GLN A 397 1.49 -23.00 -7.19
CA GLN A 397 0.89 -23.96 -8.12
C GLN A 397 0.20 -25.11 -7.36
N GLY A 398 -1.04 -25.46 -7.74
CA GLY A 398 -1.59 -26.78 -7.39
C GLY A 398 -3.10 -26.93 -7.16
N LYS A 399 -3.91 -25.86 -7.21
CA LYS A 399 -5.37 -25.98 -6.98
C LYS A 399 -6.19 -25.23 -8.05
N THR A 400 -7.28 -25.87 -8.47
CA THR A 400 -8.23 -25.38 -9.48
C THR A 400 -9.44 -24.74 -8.81
N PHE A 401 -9.95 -23.62 -9.34
CA PHE A 401 -11.18 -22.98 -8.86
C PHE A 401 -12.45 -23.80 -9.15
N ILE A 402 -13.39 -23.84 -8.21
CA ILE A 402 -14.74 -24.39 -8.40
C ILE A 402 -15.71 -23.28 -8.86
N GLY A 403 -16.62 -23.60 -9.79
CA GLY A 403 -17.45 -22.63 -10.51
C GLY A 403 -18.44 -21.78 -9.68
N SER A 404 -18.86 -22.18 -8.48
CA SER A 404 -19.81 -21.40 -7.66
C SER A 404 -19.22 -20.09 -7.11
N ASP A 405 -17.91 -20.04 -6.95
CA ASP A 405 -17.23 -18.92 -6.30
C ASP A 405 -17.05 -17.72 -7.24
N LEU A 406 -17.04 -18.00 -8.54
CA LEU A 406 -16.83 -17.02 -9.58
C LEU A 406 -17.97 -16.00 -9.68
N ASP A 407 -19.23 -16.44 -9.59
CA ASP A 407 -20.37 -15.51 -9.61
C ASP A 407 -20.35 -14.57 -8.40
N ARG A 408 -19.88 -15.06 -7.25
CA ARG A 408 -19.73 -14.25 -6.05
C ARG A 408 -18.57 -13.26 -6.21
N PHE A 409 -17.47 -13.68 -6.82
CA PHE A 409 -16.35 -12.81 -7.18
C PHE A 409 -16.78 -11.67 -8.10
N VAL A 410 -17.42 -11.99 -9.24
CA VAL A 410 -17.91 -10.98 -10.20
C VAL A 410 -18.86 -9.99 -9.54
N ARG A 411 -19.78 -10.47 -8.68
CA ARG A 411 -20.69 -9.59 -7.91
C ARG A 411 -19.97 -8.66 -6.94
N ASN A 412 -18.87 -9.10 -6.33
CA ASN A 412 -18.12 -8.31 -5.36
C ASN A 412 -17.19 -7.28 -6.00
N TYR A 413 -16.84 -7.47 -7.29
CA TYR A 413 -15.93 -6.61 -8.05
C TYR A 413 -16.53 -6.21 -9.41
N PRO A 414 -17.67 -5.48 -9.46
CA PRO A 414 -18.36 -5.17 -10.71
C PRO A 414 -17.57 -4.23 -11.65
N GLY A 415 -16.52 -3.58 -11.15
CA GLY A 415 -15.63 -2.72 -11.94
C GLY A 415 -14.43 -3.44 -12.56
N LEU A 416 -14.22 -4.71 -12.21
CA LEU A 416 -13.04 -5.47 -12.61
C LEU A 416 -13.08 -5.75 -14.11
N ARG A 417 -11.94 -5.51 -14.77
CA ARG A 417 -11.75 -5.70 -16.21
C ARG A 417 -10.63 -6.68 -16.52
N GLU A 418 -9.67 -6.81 -15.63
CA GLU A 418 -8.47 -7.61 -15.84
C GLU A 418 -8.17 -8.42 -14.57
N LEU A 419 -8.06 -9.73 -14.72
CA LEU A 419 -7.63 -10.66 -13.68
C LEU A 419 -6.37 -11.37 -14.15
N ASN A 420 -5.25 -11.06 -13.52
CA ASN A 420 -3.96 -11.64 -13.85
C ASN A 420 -3.61 -12.69 -12.78
N THR A 421 -3.43 -13.94 -13.20
CA THR A 421 -3.04 -15.03 -12.31
C THR A 421 -1.80 -15.72 -12.87
N SER A 422 -0.64 -15.52 -12.24
CA SER A 422 0.62 -16.06 -12.79
C SER A 422 0.87 -17.53 -12.44
N THR A 423 0.16 -18.07 -11.45
CA THR A 423 0.45 -19.40 -10.89
C THR A 423 -0.79 -20.21 -10.59
N VAL A 424 -1.97 -19.60 -10.67
CA VAL A 424 -3.24 -20.31 -10.51
C VAL A 424 -3.76 -20.64 -11.90
N VAL A 425 -3.80 -21.94 -12.20
CA VAL A 425 -4.35 -22.42 -13.47
C VAL A 425 -5.87 -22.30 -13.38
N LEU A 426 -6.42 -21.29 -14.07
CA LEU A 426 -7.85 -21.17 -14.26
C LEU A 426 -8.34 -22.29 -15.18
N SER A 427 -9.41 -22.98 -14.80
CA SER A 427 -10.05 -23.92 -15.72
C SER A 427 -10.58 -23.15 -16.94
N LYS A 428 -10.63 -23.82 -18.09
CA LYS A 428 -11.19 -23.20 -19.31
C LYS A 428 -12.61 -22.65 -19.07
N GLU A 429 -13.43 -23.39 -18.32
CA GLU A 429 -14.77 -22.95 -17.93
C GLU A 429 -14.74 -21.66 -17.10
N THR A 430 -13.81 -21.55 -16.13
CA THR A 430 -13.61 -20.34 -15.33
C THR A 430 -13.21 -19.14 -16.20
N VAL A 431 -12.29 -19.34 -17.14
CA VAL A 431 -11.84 -18.28 -18.08
C VAL A 431 -12.99 -17.84 -18.98
N ASP A 432 -13.76 -18.77 -19.54
CA ASP A 432 -14.90 -18.46 -20.41
C ASP A 432 -15.97 -17.68 -19.64
N ARG A 433 -16.28 -18.06 -18.40
CA ARG A 433 -17.22 -17.33 -17.54
C ARG A 433 -16.73 -15.94 -17.12
N LEU A 434 -15.44 -15.77 -16.83
CA LEU A 434 -14.85 -14.45 -16.60
C LEU A 434 -14.99 -13.55 -17.84
N ARG A 435 -14.74 -14.12 -19.02
CA ARG A 435 -14.89 -13.41 -20.29
C ARG A 435 -16.34 -13.02 -20.58
N GLU A 436 -17.31 -13.90 -20.28
CA GLU A 436 -18.74 -13.59 -20.35
C GLU A 436 -19.14 -12.44 -19.41
N ALA A 437 -18.49 -12.35 -18.25
CA ALA A 437 -18.62 -11.23 -17.32
C ALA A 437 -17.85 -9.95 -17.74
N GLY A 438 -17.13 -9.97 -18.87
CA GLY A 438 -16.34 -8.83 -19.36
C GLY A 438 -14.97 -8.67 -18.68
N ILE A 439 -14.48 -9.70 -18.00
CA ILE A 439 -13.17 -9.73 -17.34
C ILE A 439 -12.18 -10.50 -18.22
N GLU A 440 -11.11 -9.84 -18.63
CA GLU A 440 -9.98 -10.45 -19.31
C GLU A 440 -9.12 -11.19 -18.29
N ALA A 441 -9.04 -12.52 -18.42
CA ALA A 441 -8.20 -13.36 -17.57
C ALA A 441 -6.90 -13.69 -18.29
N LEU A 442 -5.77 -13.20 -17.79
CA LEU A 442 -4.44 -13.57 -18.29
C LEU A 442 -3.81 -14.57 -17.32
N SER A 443 -3.52 -15.77 -17.83
CA SER A 443 -2.67 -16.75 -17.16
C SER A 443 -1.30 -16.70 -17.81
N GLU A 444 -0.26 -16.42 -17.04
CA GLU A 444 1.12 -16.61 -17.48
C GLU A 444 1.52 -18.08 -17.48
#